data_AF-X0XWJ6-F1
#
_entry.id   AF-X0XWJ6-F1
#
_cell.length_a   1.000
_cell.length_b   1.000
_cell.length_c   1.000
_cell.angle_alpha   90.00
_cell.angle_beta   90.00
_cell.angle_gamma   90.00
#
_symmetry.space_group_name_H-M   'P 1'
#
loop_
_entity.id
_entity.type
_entity.pdbx_description
1 polymer ?
#
loop_
_entity_poly.entity_id
_entity_poly.type
_entity_poly.pdbx_seq_one_letter_code
_entity_poly.pdbx_strand_id
1 'polypeptide(L)'
;MPSPPPAKPVEAAPGLSWTGIIGGLLGFAPLAAVGIEFLVDPPDEGRALAAMPLAMSVVYLPAIWASVKATPRRQAVLRGVVAASIAMVFVSLPFLGATLAVVLVPATALLAIAGRLVFGR
;
A
#
# COMPACT_ATOMS: atom_id res chain seq x y z
N MET A 1 2.87 -44.60 -27.37
CA MET A 1 3.05 -43.13 -27.38
C MET A 1 3.53 -42.72 -25.99
N PRO A 2 4.58 -41.90 -25.85
CA PRO A 2 4.97 -41.38 -24.55
C PRO A 2 3.84 -40.48 -24.02
N SER A 3 3.50 -40.62 -22.73
CA SER A 3 2.53 -39.76 -22.06
C SER A 3 3.08 -38.33 -21.97
N PRO A 4 2.22 -37.30 -22.11
CA PRO A 4 2.67 -35.92 -21.95
C PRO A 4 3.19 -35.70 -20.52
N PRO A 5 4.25 -34.90 -20.33
CA PRO A 5 4.79 -34.59 -19.01
C PRO A 5 3.70 -33.97 -18.12
N PRO A 6 3.66 -34.32 -16.82
CA PRO A 6 2.64 -33.80 -15.92
C PRO A 6 2.71 -32.27 -15.90
N ALA A 7 1.58 -31.62 -16.20
CA ALA A 7 1.46 -30.17 -16.10
C ALA A 7 1.82 -29.75 -14.67
N LYS A 8 2.75 -28.79 -14.53
CA LYS A 8 3.09 -28.22 -13.21
C LYS A 8 1.80 -27.79 -12.52
N PRO A 9 1.62 -28.11 -11.22
CA PRO A 9 0.46 -27.62 -10.47
C PRO A 9 0.41 -26.11 -10.61
N VAL A 10 -0.69 -25.59 -11.17
CA VAL A 10 -0.98 -24.16 -11.09
C VAL A 10 -1.30 -23.91 -9.63
N GLU A 11 -0.27 -23.48 -8.89
CA GLU A 11 -0.39 -23.14 -7.48
C GLU A 11 -1.52 -22.12 -7.34
N ALA A 12 -2.64 -22.54 -6.75
CA ALA A 12 -3.83 -21.73 -6.61
C ALA A 12 -3.43 -20.42 -5.93
N ALA A 13 -3.55 -19.31 -6.65
CA ALA A 13 -3.15 -18.00 -6.17
C ALA A 13 -3.86 -17.74 -4.83
N PRO A 14 -3.13 -17.58 -3.70
CA PRO A 14 -3.72 -17.53 -2.36
C PRO A 14 -4.83 -16.47 -2.29
N GLY A 15 -6.05 -16.91 -1.94
CA GLY A 15 -7.29 -16.18 -2.14
C GLY A 15 -7.47 -14.86 -1.38
N LEU A 16 -6.58 -14.51 -0.44
CA LEU A 16 -6.63 -13.25 0.30
C LEU A 16 -5.27 -12.94 0.97
N SER A 17 -4.85 -11.67 1.02
CA SER A 17 -3.70 -11.20 1.83
C SER A 17 -4.19 -10.41 3.03
N TRP A 18 -4.33 -11.03 4.20
CA TRP A 18 -4.61 -10.27 5.42
C TRP A 18 -3.52 -9.23 5.72
N THR A 19 -2.25 -9.60 5.52
CA THR A 19 -1.11 -8.68 5.70
C THR A 19 -1.13 -7.48 4.76
N GLY A 20 -1.53 -7.70 3.49
CA GLY A 20 -1.59 -6.64 2.49
C GLY A 20 -2.81 -5.74 2.67
N ILE A 21 -3.94 -6.30 3.14
CA ILE A 21 -5.12 -5.52 3.53
C ILE A 21 -4.79 -4.64 4.73
N ILE A 22 -4.21 -5.21 5.80
CA ILE A 22 -3.85 -4.44 7.01
C ILE A 22 -2.81 -3.37 6.65
N GLY A 23 -1.74 -3.72 5.93
CA GLY A 23 -0.73 -2.74 5.52
C GLY A 23 -1.31 -1.63 4.61
N GLY A 24 -2.20 -1.98 3.69
CA GLY A 24 -2.89 -1.04 2.81
C GLY A 24 -3.82 -0.09 3.58
N LEU A 25 -4.62 -0.62 4.50
CA LEU A 25 -5.53 0.19 5.33
C LEU A 25 -4.77 1.08 6.31
N LEU A 26 -3.67 0.60 6.88
CA LEU A 26 -2.85 1.34 7.84
C LEU A 26 -2.09 2.49 7.16
N GLY A 27 -1.77 2.36 5.87
CA GLY A 27 -1.30 3.49 5.06
C GLY A 27 -2.42 4.42 4.60
N PHE A 28 -3.56 3.86 4.17
CA PHE A 28 -4.68 4.61 3.62
C PHE A 28 -5.41 5.49 4.65
N ALA A 29 -5.89 4.88 5.74
CA ALA A 29 -6.86 5.51 6.64
C ALA A 29 -6.33 6.79 7.32
N PRO A 30 -5.08 6.83 7.82
CA PRO A 30 -4.54 8.04 8.46
C PRO A 30 -4.37 9.19 7.47
N LEU A 31 -3.90 8.90 6.25
CA LEU A 31 -3.74 9.90 5.18
C LEU A 31 -5.10 10.43 4.69
N ALA A 32 -6.08 9.54 4.56
CA ALA A 32 -7.44 9.92 4.20
C ALA A 32 -8.09 10.77 5.30
N ALA A 33 -7.91 10.40 6.58
CA ALA A 33 -8.43 11.15 7.71
C ALA A 33 -7.86 12.58 7.77
N VAL A 34 -6.53 12.72 7.69
CA VAL A 34 -5.86 14.03 7.67
C VAL A 34 -6.32 14.86 6.47
N GLY A 35 -6.43 14.25 5.30
CA GLY A 35 -6.91 14.93 4.10
C GLY A 35 -8.36 15.41 4.19
N ILE A 36 -9.24 14.63 4.82
CA ILE A 36 -10.63 15.01 5.08
C ILE A 36 -10.69 16.12 6.13
N GLU A 37 -9.91 16.03 7.20
CA GLU A 37 -9.83 17.06 8.25
C GLU A 37 -9.45 18.41 7.65
N PHE A 38 -8.40 18.48 6.83
CA PHE A 38 -8.03 19.69 6.10
C PHE A 38 -9.06 20.17 5.07
N LEU A 39 -9.98 19.30 4.63
CA LEU A 39 -11.06 19.70 3.72
C LEU A 39 -12.24 20.32 4.48
N VAL A 40 -12.52 19.79 5.68
CA VAL A 40 -13.63 20.19 6.55
C VAL A 40 -13.29 21.45 7.32
N ASP A 41 -12.08 21.53 7.88
CA ASP A 41 -11.58 22.70 8.61
C ASP A 41 -10.24 23.15 8.00
N PRO A 42 -10.28 23.88 6.87
CA PRO A 42 -9.08 24.22 6.14
C PRO A 42 -8.22 25.21 6.93
N PRO A 43 -6.93 24.92 7.16
CA PRO A 43 -6.02 25.87 7.78
C PRO A 43 -5.87 27.10 6.88
N ASP A 44 -5.46 28.23 7.46
CA ASP A 44 -5.28 29.51 6.77
C ASP A 44 -4.39 29.41 5.50
N GLU A 45 -3.56 28.38 5.42
CA GLU A 45 -2.62 28.09 4.31
C GLU A 45 -3.27 27.41 3.09
N GLY A 46 -4.58 27.15 3.12
CA GLY A 46 -5.40 26.91 1.92
C GLY A 46 -5.66 25.44 1.57
N ARG A 47 -6.88 25.19 1.07
CA ARG A 47 -7.41 23.88 0.63
C ARG A 47 -6.51 23.10 -0.35
N ALA A 48 -5.57 23.75 -1.02
CA ALA A 48 -4.63 23.09 -1.92
C ALA A 48 -3.72 22.09 -1.17
N LEU A 49 -3.39 22.35 0.09
CA LEU A 49 -2.58 21.44 0.90
C LEU A 49 -3.36 20.18 1.33
N ALA A 50 -4.69 20.26 1.46
CA ALA A 50 -5.57 19.12 1.76
C ALA A 50 -5.56 18.04 0.66
N ALA A 51 -5.28 18.45 -0.59
CA ALA A 51 -5.23 17.54 -1.73
C ALA A 51 -4.04 16.56 -1.63
N MET A 52 -2.97 16.93 -0.94
CA MET A 52 -1.74 16.14 -0.88
C MET A 52 -1.90 14.85 -0.05
N PRO A 53 -2.40 14.87 1.21
CA PRO A 53 -2.68 13.64 1.96
C PRO A 53 -3.71 12.73 1.27
N LEU A 54 -4.75 13.31 0.67
CA LEU A 54 -5.73 12.56 -0.11
C LEU A 54 -5.08 11.86 -1.32
N ALA A 55 -4.29 12.58 -2.11
CA ALA A 55 -3.55 11.99 -3.23
C ALA A 55 -2.60 10.88 -2.77
N MET A 56 -1.95 11.05 -1.61
CA MET A 56 -1.09 10.03 -1.03
C MET A 56 -1.88 8.76 -0.64
N SER A 57 -3.06 8.92 -0.04
CA SER A 57 -3.92 7.79 0.36
C SER A 57 -4.30 6.90 -0.83
N VAL A 58 -4.56 7.50 -2.00
CA VAL A 58 -4.98 6.79 -3.22
C VAL A 58 -3.96 5.74 -3.67
N VAL A 59 -2.67 5.94 -3.37
CA VAL A 59 -1.59 5.00 -3.72
C VAL A 59 -1.72 3.65 -3.01
N TYR A 60 -2.46 3.58 -1.91
CA TYR A 60 -2.72 2.34 -1.19
C TYR A 60 -3.91 1.53 -1.74
N LEU A 61 -4.80 2.14 -2.54
CA LEU A 61 -5.97 1.45 -3.12
C LEU A 61 -5.58 0.23 -4.00
N PRO A 62 -4.56 0.31 -4.89
CA PRO A 62 -4.10 -0.85 -5.65
C PRO A 62 -3.59 -1.99 -4.76
N ALA A 63 -2.96 -1.69 -3.62
CA ALA A 63 -2.49 -2.71 -2.68
C ALA A 63 -3.66 -3.39 -1.96
N ILE A 64 -4.67 -2.63 -1.53
CA ILE A 64 -5.89 -3.19 -0.94
C ILE A 64 -6.59 -4.09 -1.96
N TRP A 65 -6.77 -3.61 -3.18
CA TRP A 65 -7.38 -4.38 -4.27
C TRP A 65 -6.61 -5.66 -4.60
N ALA A 66 -5.29 -5.56 -4.78
CA ALA A 66 -4.44 -6.72 -5.06
C ALA A 66 -4.38 -7.70 -3.88
N SER A 67 -4.67 -7.24 -2.66
CA SER A 67 -4.74 -8.10 -1.48
C SER A 67 -6.09 -8.80 -1.32
N VAL A 68 -7.18 -8.22 -1.84
CA VAL A 68 -8.51 -8.84 -1.87
C VAL A 68 -8.67 -9.79 -3.06
N LYS A 69 -8.12 -9.42 -4.23
CA LYS A 69 -8.29 -10.18 -5.47
C LYS A 69 -6.99 -10.85 -5.89
N ALA A 70 -6.99 -12.19 -5.88
CA ALA A 70 -5.89 -12.99 -6.40
C ALA A 70 -5.69 -12.71 -7.90
N THR A 71 -4.66 -11.92 -8.21
CA THR A 71 -4.32 -11.52 -9.59
C THR A 71 -2.90 -11.99 -9.92
N PRO A 72 -2.60 -12.35 -11.19
CA PRO A 72 -1.27 -12.80 -11.61
C PRO A 72 -0.18 -11.74 -11.35
N ARG A 73 -0.57 -10.46 -11.31
CA ARG A 73 0.32 -9.32 -11.08
C ARG A 73 0.38 -8.84 -9.62
N ARG A 74 -0.26 -9.57 -8.68
CA ARG A 74 -0.37 -9.14 -7.27
C ARG A 74 0.97 -8.76 -6.64
N GLN A 75 2.02 -9.56 -6.83
CA GLN A 75 3.34 -9.26 -6.27
C GLN A 75 3.96 -7.99 -6.87
N ALA A 76 3.84 -7.80 -8.19
CA ALA A 76 4.35 -6.60 -8.86
C ALA A 76 3.64 -5.33 -8.35
N VAL A 77 2.31 -5.40 -8.17
CA VAL A 77 1.52 -4.29 -7.62
C VAL A 77 1.94 -3.98 -6.19
N LEU A 78 2.02 -4.99 -5.32
CA LEU A 78 2.43 -4.79 -3.93
C LEU A 78 3.84 -4.20 -3.82
N ARG A 79 4.79 -4.68 -4.64
CA ARG A 79 6.16 -4.11 -4.69
C ARG A 79 6.17 -2.66 -5.16
N GLY A 80 5.37 -2.33 -6.17
CA GLY A 80 5.21 -0.94 -6.64
C GLY A 80 4.65 -0.03 -5.56
N VAL A 81 3.62 -0.48 -4.83
CA VAL A 81 3.03 0.29 -3.73
C VAL A 81 4.01 0.43 -2.56
N VAL A 82 4.82 -0.60 -2.25
CA VAL A 82 5.89 -0.50 -1.25
C VAL A 82 6.91 0.56 -1.65
N ALA A 83 7.39 0.55 -2.90
CA ALA A 83 8.35 1.54 -3.38
C ALA A 83 7.79 2.97 -3.29
N ALA A 84 6.52 3.15 -3.68
CA ALA A 84 5.85 4.44 -3.56
C ALA A 84 5.66 4.86 -2.09
N SER A 85 5.34 3.92 -1.20
CA SER A 85 5.21 4.17 0.25
C SER A 85 6.54 4.63 0.86
N ILE A 86 7.65 4.00 0.47
CA ILE A 86 9.00 4.41 0.91
C ILE A 86 9.27 5.84 0.46
N ALA A 87 9.04 6.16 -0.82
CA ALA A 87 9.21 7.51 -1.32
C ALA A 87 8.33 8.53 -0.57
N MET A 88 7.07 8.16 -0.26
CA MET A 88 6.16 9.00 0.52
C MET A 88 6.67 9.25 1.94
N VAL A 89 7.28 8.29 2.62
CA VAL A 89 7.87 8.52 3.95
C VAL A 89 8.90 9.65 3.87
N PHE A 90 9.82 9.57 2.91
CA PHE A 90 10.85 10.61 2.73
C PHE A 90 10.26 11.97 2.35
N VAL A 91 9.24 12.00 1.49
CA VAL A 91 8.56 13.25 1.11
C VAL A 91 7.74 13.80 2.27
N SER A 92 7.11 12.97 3.11
CA SER A 92 6.26 13.44 4.21
C SER A 92 7.04 14.05 5.37
N LEU A 93 8.29 13.63 5.61
CA LEU A 93 9.10 14.12 6.74
C LEU A 93 9.21 15.66 6.79
N PRO A 94 9.59 16.35 5.69
CA PRO A 94 9.73 17.81 5.72
C PRO A 94 8.40 18.58 5.73
N PHE A 95 7.30 17.99 5.25
CA PHE A 95 6.02 18.72 5.08
C PHE A 95 4.98 18.42 6.16
N LEU A 96 4.94 17.18 6.66
CA LEU A 96 3.88 16.66 7.52
C LEU A 96 4.40 16.16 8.88
N GLY A 97 5.73 16.19 9.08
CA GLY A 97 6.38 15.90 10.36
C GLY A 97 6.52 14.41 10.70
N ALA A 98 7.18 14.14 11.82
CA ALA A 98 7.55 12.79 12.25
C ALA A 98 6.35 11.88 12.56
N THR A 99 5.21 12.47 12.93
CA THR A 99 3.98 11.73 13.28
C THR A 99 3.50 10.84 12.14
N LEU A 100 3.57 11.33 10.90
CA LEU A 100 3.16 10.55 9.73
C LEU A 100 4.16 9.44 9.39
N ALA A 101 5.45 9.66 9.62
CA ALA A 101 6.47 8.62 9.44
C ALA A 101 6.26 7.45 10.41
N VAL A 102 5.87 7.70 11.66
CA VAL A 102 5.56 6.64 12.66
C VAL A 102 4.42 5.74 12.19
N VAL A 103 3.49 6.26 11.41
CA VAL A 103 2.33 5.51 10.90
C VAL A 103 2.64 4.80 9.56
N LEU A 104 3.37 5.48 8.67
CA LEU A 104 3.74 4.96 7.35
C LEU A 104 4.77 3.83 7.43
N VAL A 105 5.69 3.85 8.41
CA VAL A 105 6.73 2.83 8.55
C VAL A 105 6.15 1.43 8.82
N PRO A 106 5.25 1.22 9.80
CA PRO A 106 4.56 -0.06 10.00
C PRO A 106 3.75 -0.51 8.78
N ALA A 107 3.03 0.42 8.13
CA ALA A 107 2.25 0.13 6.93
C ALA A 107 3.15 -0.39 5.79
N THR A 108 4.29 0.27 5.58
CA THR A 108 5.29 -0.11 4.57
C THR A 108 5.91 -1.47 4.88
N ALA A 109 6.22 -1.75 6.14
CA ALA A 109 6.76 -3.05 6.55
C ALA A 109 5.77 -4.19 6.28
N LEU A 110 4.49 -4.01 6.62
CA LEU A 110 3.43 -4.99 6.37
C LEU A 110 3.24 -5.24 4.86
N LEU A 111 3.27 -4.19 4.05
CA LEU A 111 3.19 -4.30 2.59
C LEU A 111 4.42 -4.99 2.00
N ALA A 112 5.63 -4.77 2.55
CA ALA A 112 6.85 -5.45 2.12
C ALA A 112 6.79 -6.96 2.42
N ILE A 113 6.22 -7.35 3.57
CA ILE A 113 5.96 -8.74 3.90
C ILE A 113 4.93 -9.34 2.92
N ALA A 114 3.82 -8.63 2.67
CA ALA A 114 2.78 -9.07 1.72
C ALA A 114 3.30 -9.21 0.28
N GLY A 115 4.21 -8.32 -0.15
CA GLY A 115 4.88 -8.34 -1.44
C GLY A 115 6.00 -9.38 -1.57
N ARG A 116 6.20 -10.23 -0.54
CA ARG A 116 7.29 -11.20 -0.43
C ARG A 116 8.68 -10.58 -0.64
N LEU A 117 8.87 -9.31 -0.24
CA LEU A 117 10.18 -8.64 -0.29
C LEU A 117 11.08 -9.05 0.90
N VAL A 118 10.48 -9.37 2.05
CA VAL A 118 11.22 -9.68 3.29
C VAL A 118 11.44 -11.20 3.48
N PHE A 119 10.51 -12.04 3.02
CA PHE A 119 10.53 -13.49 3.26
C PHE A 119 10.39 -14.35 1.98
N GLY A 120 10.50 -13.75 0.80
CA GLY A 120 10.36 -14.46 -0.47
C GLY A 120 11.69 -15.01 -0.99
N ARG A 121 11.87 -16.33 -0.94
CA ARG A 121 12.62 -17.08 -1.96
C ARG A 121 11.62 -17.68 -2.95
#